data_AF-A0A523Q966-F1
#
_entry.id   AF-A0A523Q966-F1
#
_cell.length_a   1.000
_cell.length_b   1.000
_cell.length_c   1.000
_cell.angle_alpha   90.00
_cell.angle_beta   90.00
_cell.angle_gamma   90.00
#
_symmetry.space_group_name_H-M   'P 1'
#
loop_
_entity.id
_entity.type
_entity.pdbx_description
1 polymer ?
#
loop_
_entity_poly.entity_id
_entity_poly.type
_entity_poly.pdbx_seq_one_letter_code
_entity_poly.pdbx_strand_id
1 'polypeptide(L)'
;MRWWRTSSWPAKVRQASRAKRGVDPDLAMQVLDQLQAVVQGLDAEINASMRQPALKRISARDADDWPVLACAMTLGCPIWTEDADFFGTGVATWTSDRIELFFAP
;
A
#
# COMPACT_ATOMS: atom_id res chain seq x y z
N MET A 1 -11.66 13.61 -2.63
CA MET A 1 -10.45 14.48 -2.76
C MET A 1 -9.46 13.70 -3.62
N ARG A 2 -9.17 14.18 -4.83
CA ARG A 2 -8.71 13.36 -5.97
C ARG A 2 -7.18 13.36 -6.10
N TRP A 3 -6.49 12.51 -5.31
CA TRP A 3 -5.02 12.53 -5.16
C TRP A 3 -4.22 11.68 -6.16
N TRP A 4 -4.87 10.91 -7.05
CA TRP A 4 -4.20 9.93 -7.92
C TRP A 4 -4.28 10.23 -9.44
N ARG A 5 -4.93 11.34 -9.85
CA ARG A 5 -5.07 11.70 -11.28
C ARG A 5 -3.95 12.60 -11.85
N THR A 6 -3.02 13.05 -11.03
CA THR A 6 -1.82 13.71 -11.56
C THR A 6 -0.83 12.61 -11.96
N SER A 7 -0.17 12.77 -13.11
CA SER A 7 0.82 11.84 -13.68
C SER A 7 2.11 11.73 -12.84
N SER A 8 2.02 11.93 -11.52
CA SER A 8 3.15 12.07 -10.62
C SER A 8 2.85 11.43 -9.27
N TRP A 9 3.81 10.68 -8.76
CA TRP A 9 3.75 10.00 -7.45
C TRP A 9 3.37 10.91 -6.27
N PRO A 10 2.70 10.40 -5.22
CA PRO A 10 2.45 11.17 -3.98
C PRO A 10 3.74 11.67 -3.32
N ALA A 11 3.67 12.81 -2.62
CA ALA A 11 4.84 13.44 -1.99
C ALA A 11 5.57 12.51 -0.99
N LYS A 12 4.83 11.67 -0.26
CA LYS A 12 5.38 10.67 0.67
C LYS A 12 6.26 9.64 -0.04
N VAL A 13 5.87 9.19 -1.24
CA VAL A 13 6.64 8.24 -2.06
C VAL A 13 7.95 8.88 -2.53
N ARG A 14 7.90 10.14 -2.98
CA ARG A 14 9.10 10.88 -3.41
C ARG A 14 10.11 11.10 -2.28
N GLN A 15 9.63 11.32 -1.06
CA GLN A 15 10.49 11.56 0.10
C GLN A 15 11.18 10.27 0.59
N ALA A 16 10.48 9.12 0.52
CA ALA A 16 11.04 7.83 0.91
C ALA A 16 12.22 7.39 0.03
N SER A 17 12.15 7.62 -1.29
CA SER A 17 13.23 7.30 -2.24
C SER A 17 14.50 8.11 -2.01
N ARG A 18 14.39 9.31 -1.45
CA ARG A 18 15.51 10.26 -1.33
C ARG A 18 16.43 10.04 -0.12
N ALA A 19 16.01 9.26 0.88
CA ALA A 19 16.62 9.37 2.21
C ALA A 19 17.34 8.11 2.73
N LYS A 20 17.17 6.92 2.14
CA LYS A 20 17.51 5.68 2.89
C LYS A 20 18.56 4.73 2.32
N ARG A 21 19.06 4.84 1.07
CA ARG A 21 19.87 3.74 0.49
C ARG A 21 21.05 4.10 -0.42
N GLY A 22 21.46 5.37 -0.53
CA GLY A 22 22.54 5.78 -1.45
C GLY A 22 22.20 5.56 -2.94
N VAL A 23 20.92 5.41 -3.25
CA VAL A 23 20.40 5.29 -4.61
C VAL A 23 20.18 6.70 -5.15
N ASP A 24 20.58 6.95 -6.40
CA ASP A 24 20.30 8.20 -7.09
C ASP A 24 18.77 8.47 -7.09
N PRO A 25 18.32 9.57 -6.48
CA PRO A 25 16.91 9.94 -6.44
C PRO A 25 16.24 9.99 -7.80
N ASP A 26 16.95 10.43 -8.84
CA ASP A 26 16.37 10.60 -10.17
C ASP A 26 16.20 9.24 -10.85
N LEU A 27 17.16 8.32 -10.67
CA LEU A 27 17.02 6.95 -11.11
C LEU A 27 15.87 6.22 -10.39
N ALA A 28 15.75 6.44 -9.07
CA ALA A 28 14.64 5.87 -8.30
C ALA A 28 13.29 6.38 -8.78
N MET A 29 13.19 7.66 -9.12
CA MET A 29 11.96 8.25 -9.67
C MET A 29 11.62 7.68 -11.05
N GLN A 30 12.61 7.46 -11.92
CA GLN A 30 12.37 6.82 -13.24
C GLN A 30 11.81 5.40 -13.10
N VAL A 31 12.34 4.61 -12.16
CA VAL A 31 11.82 3.25 -11.88
C VAL A 31 10.39 3.33 -11.35
N LEU A 32 10.11 4.26 -10.43
CA LEU A 32 8.76 4.47 -9.95
C LEU A 32 7.83 4.85 -11.10
N ASP A 33 8.19 5.76 -12.00
CA ASP A 33 7.33 6.13 -13.12
C ASP A 33 6.97 4.92 -14.02
N GLN A 34 7.87 3.96 -14.20
CA GLN A 34 7.57 2.72 -14.92
C GLN A 34 6.57 1.83 -14.18
N LEU A 35 6.59 1.81 -12.84
CA LEU A 35 5.62 1.04 -12.03
C LEU A 35 4.18 1.54 -12.18
N GLN A 36 3.96 2.80 -12.58
CA GLN A 36 2.60 3.30 -12.83
C GLN A 36 1.86 2.52 -13.93
N ALA A 37 2.58 1.82 -14.81
CA ALA A 37 1.97 1.00 -15.85
C ALA A 37 1.31 -0.29 -15.33
N VAL A 38 1.71 -0.76 -14.13
CA VAL A 38 1.26 -2.04 -13.56
C VAL A 38 0.52 -1.88 -12.22
N VAL A 39 0.46 -0.66 -11.68
CA VAL A 39 -0.23 -0.36 -10.41
C VAL A 39 -1.43 0.54 -10.67
N GLN A 40 -2.58 0.14 -10.14
CA GLN A 40 -3.77 0.98 -10.13
C GLN A 40 -3.96 1.63 -8.76
N GLY A 41 -3.95 2.96 -8.73
CA GLY A 41 -4.35 3.72 -7.54
C GLY A 41 -5.85 3.59 -7.30
N LEU A 42 -6.23 3.41 -6.03
CA LEU A 42 -7.64 3.36 -5.62
C LEU A 42 -8.04 4.71 -5.01
N ASP A 43 -9.28 5.13 -5.29
CA ASP A 43 -9.79 6.37 -4.73
C ASP A 43 -10.00 6.21 -3.22
N ALA A 44 -9.60 7.23 -2.46
CA ALA A 44 -9.79 7.26 -1.01
C ALA A 44 -11.27 7.15 -0.63
N GLU A 45 -12.16 7.57 -1.53
CA GLU A 45 -13.62 7.48 -1.38
C GLU A 45 -14.11 6.02 -1.31
N ILE A 46 -13.42 5.07 -1.96
CA ILE A 46 -13.74 3.63 -1.93
C ILE A 46 -13.60 3.06 -0.50
N ASN A 47 -12.68 3.62 0.29
CA ASN A 47 -12.31 3.09 1.60
C ASN A 47 -12.99 3.81 2.77
N ALA A 48 -13.76 4.88 2.50
CA ALA A 48 -14.31 5.75 3.52
C ALA A 48 -15.25 5.01 4.49
N SER A 49 -16.07 4.09 3.98
CA SER A 49 -16.97 3.23 4.78
C SER A 49 -16.20 2.25 5.67
N MET A 50 -15.01 1.83 5.27
CA MET A 50 -14.19 0.84 5.96
C MET A 50 -13.16 1.44 6.92
N ARG A 51 -13.09 2.77 7.03
CA ARG A 51 -12.16 3.47 7.93
C ARG A 51 -12.27 3.01 9.38
N GLN A 52 -13.48 3.08 9.96
CA GLN A 52 -13.68 2.72 11.37
C GLN A 52 -13.43 1.23 11.64
N PRO A 53 -13.93 0.29 10.82
CA PRO A 53 -13.54 -1.12 10.91
C PRO A 53 -12.03 -1.37 10.84
N ALA A 54 -11.33 -0.72 9.91
CA ALA A 54 -9.89 -0.88 9.75
C ALA A 54 -9.11 -0.31 10.94
N LEU A 55 -9.44 0.90 11.39
CA LEU A 55 -8.81 1.51 12.56
C LEU A 55 -8.93 0.63 13.81
N LYS A 56 -10.09 0.02 14.05
CA LYS A 56 -10.27 -0.91 15.19
C LYS A 56 -9.33 -2.11 15.16
N ARG A 57 -8.84 -2.50 13.98
CA ARG A 57 -7.98 -3.67 13.78
C ARG A 57 -6.49 -3.31 13.81
N ILE A 58 -6.12 -2.14 13.31
CA ILE A 58 -4.70 -1.73 13.16
C ILE A 58 -4.23 -0.70 14.19
N SER A 59 -5.12 -0.07 14.96
CA SER A 59 -4.77 1.05 15.86
C SER A 59 -3.75 0.73 16.95
N ALA A 60 -3.57 -0.55 17.31
CA ALA A 60 -2.54 -0.98 18.25
C ALA A 60 -1.14 -1.11 17.63
N ARG A 61 -1.04 -0.96 16.30
CA ARG A 61 0.16 -0.95 15.47
C ARG A 61 0.34 0.47 14.92
N ASP A 62 0.63 0.63 13.63
CA ASP A 62 0.55 1.94 12.97
C ASP A 62 -0.88 2.28 12.51
N ALA A 63 -1.49 3.25 13.19
CA ALA A 63 -2.82 3.71 12.85
C ALA A 63 -2.87 4.41 11.48
N ASP A 64 -1.78 4.99 10.99
CA ASP A 64 -1.73 5.73 9.72
C ASP A 64 -1.87 4.82 8.48
N ASP A 65 -1.65 3.52 8.67
CA ASP A 65 -1.73 2.48 7.64
C ASP A 65 -3.14 1.89 7.46
N TRP A 66 -4.12 2.41 8.22
CA TRP A 66 -5.54 2.04 8.06
C TRP A 66 -6.07 2.10 6.62
N PRO A 67 -5.63 2.99 5.70
CA PRO A 67 -6.17 3.02 4.34
C PRO A 67 -5.86 1.75 3.54
N VAL A 68 -4.71 1.12 3.75
CA VAL A 68 -4.32 -0.13 3.08
C VAL A 68 -5.20 -1.28 3.57
N LEU A 69 -5.42 -1.35 4.89
CA LEU A 69 -6.31 -2.37 5.47
C LEU A 69 -7.76 -2.18 5.04
N ALA A 70 -8.26 -0.94 5.05
CA ALA A 70 -9.60 -0.61 4.58
C ALA A 70 -9.80 -1.00 3.11
N CYS A 71 -8.80 -0.74 2.26
CA CYS A 71 -8.78 -1.16 0.87
C CYS A 71 -8.96 -2.67 0.71
N ALA A 72 -8.12 -3.46 1.39
CA ALA A 72 -8.15 -4.91 1.31
C ALA A 72 -9.49 -5.47 1.79
N MET A 73 -10.06 -4.88 2.85
CA MET A 73 -11.39 -5.25 3.34
C MET A 73 -12.51 -4.89 2.36
N THR A 74 -12.42 -3.75 1.66
CA THR A 74 -13.39 -3.35 0.64
C THR A 74 -13.36 -4.28 -0.58
N LEU A 75 -12.16 -4.64 -1.03
CA LEU A 75 -11.95 -5.50 -2.20
C LEU A 75 -12.10 -6.99 -1.90
N GLY A 76 -12.08 -7.37 -0.62
CA GLY A 76 -12.06 -8.78 -0.20
C GLY A 76 -10.78 -9.51 -0.63
N CYS A 77 -9.65 -8.80 -0.74
CA CYS A 77 -8.37 -9.35 -1.19
C CYS A 77 -7.36 -9.42 -0.05
N PRO A 78 -6.33 -10.30 -0.15
CA PRO A 78 -5.22 -10.27 0.80
C PRO A 78 -4.34 -9.04 0.59
N ILE A 79 -3.43 -8.79 1.54
CA ILE A 79 -2.41 -7.74 1.47
C ILE A 79 -1.06 -8.39 1.15
N TRP A 80 -0.37 -7.87 0.13
CA TRP A 80 1.04 -8.19 -0.11
C TRP A 80 1.91 -7.08 0.50
N THR A 81 2.68 -7.42 1.54
CA THR A 81 3.54 -6.47 2.26
C THR A 81 4.63 -7.19 3.04
N GLU A 82 5.78 -6.54 3.23
CA GLU A 82 6.80 -6.95 4.21
C GLU A 82 6.56 -6.36 5.60
N ASP A 83 5.54 -5.50 5.74
CA ASP A 83 5.25 -4.81 6.99
C ASP A 83 4.43 -5.70 7.94
N ALA A 84 5.02 -6.01 9.10
CA ALA A 84 4.41 -6.85 10.12
C ALA A 84 3.25 -6.17 10.86
N ASP A 85 3.06 -4.86 10.71
CA ASP A 85 1.95 -4.14 11.36
C ASP A 85 0.57 -4.58 10.85
N PHE A 86 0.52 -5.20 9.68
CA PHE A 86 -0.71 -5.79 9.14
C PHE A 86 -1.01 -7.19 9.70
N PHE A 87 -0.07 -7.82 10.42
CA PHE A 87 -0.25 -9.19 10.90
C PHE A 87 -1.26 -9.25 12.05
N GLY A 88 -2.22 -10.16 11.94
CA GLY A 88 -3.30 -10.31 12.93
C GLY A 88 -4.41 -9.26 12.81
N THR A 89 -4.42 -8.43 11.76
CA THR A 89 -5.50 -7.45 11.51
C THR A 89 -6.78 -8.07 10.95
N GLY A 90 -6.81 -9.38 10.72
CA GLY A 90 -7.98 -10.10 10.19
C GLY A 90 -8.11 -10.09 8.67
N VAL A 91 -7.07 -9.67 7.95
CA VAL A 91 -6.90 -9.87 6.50
C VAL A 91 -5.63 -10.70 6.30
N ALA A 92 -5.66 -11.65 5.35
CA ALA A 92 -4.50 -12.47 5.05
C ALA A 92 -3.36 -11.59 4.49
N THR A 93 -2.14 -11.80 5.00
CA THR A 93 -0.94 -11.05 4.63
C THR A 93 0.10 -11.99 4.04
N TRP A 94 0.69 -11.60 2.92
CA TRP A 94 1.73 -12.35 2.22
C TRP A 94 2.97 -11.49 2.05
N THR A 95 4.13 -12.10 2.23
CA THR A 95 5.45 -11.53 1.93
C THR A 95 5.86 -11.89 0.51
N SER A 96 6.82 -11.16 -0.03
CA SER A 96 7.29 -11.32 -1.42
C SER A 96 7.88 -12.70 -1.68
N ASP A 97 8.45 -13.34 -0.66
CA ASP A 97 8.99 -14.71 -0.77
C ASP A 97 7.91 -15.81 -0.80
N ARG A 98 6.64 -15.48 -0.48
CA ARG A 98 5.53 -16.44 -0.37
C ARG A 98 4.30 -16.09 -1.20
N ILE A 99 4.19 -14.87 -1.72
CA ILE A 99 3.02 -14.42 -2.48
C ILE A 99 2.74 -15.31 -3.70
N GLU A 100 3.77 -15.93 -4.28
CA GLU A 100 3.60 -16.88 -5.39
C GLU A 100 2.73 -18.09 -5.02
N LEU A 101 2.73 -18.51 -3.75
CA LEU A 101 1.88 -19.60 -3.26
C LEU A 101 0.39 -19.24 -3.28
N PHE A 102 0.05 -17.96 -3.16
CA PHE A 102 -1.33 -17.48 -3.26
C PHE A 102 -1.88 -17.60 -4.69
N PHE A 103 -1.01 -17.49 -5.69
CA PHE A 103 -1.36 -17.59 -7.10
C PHE A 103 -1.18 -18.99 -7.69
N ALA A 104 -0.71 -19.95 -6.89
CA ALA A 104 -0.59 -21.33 -7.31
C ALA A 104 -1.99 -21.94 -7.57
N PRO A 105 -2.14 -22.81 -8.59
CA PRO A 105 -3.40 -23.43 -8.98
C PRO A 105 -3.95 -24.43 -7.95
#